data_AF-A0A1I7ZMH6-F1
#
_entry.id   AF-A0A1I7ZMH6-F1
#
_cell.length_a   1.000
_cell.length_b   1.000
_cell.length_c   1.000
_cell.angle_alpha   90.00
_cell.angle_beta   90.00
_cell.angle_gamma   90.00
#
_symmetry.space_group_name_H-M   'P 1'
#
loop_
_entity.id
_entity.type
_entity.pdbx_description
1 polymer ?
#
loop_
_entity_poly.entity_id
_entity_poly.type
_entity_poly.pdbx_seq_one_letter_code
_entity_poly.pdbx_strand_id
1 'polypeptide(L)'
;MVVAFLLLALQRLPLSNFIYVLLPIWLFSITFNINDFSVSLQDVLAGCQKAVDFYQGGNYSPLTSQLSAWFTKVSLSVIVLSIFVTSFTNRSFLSLMTLLMLGYPKLTGTEHLKPWTQAWYACCLVLSLFPQLDTVGNSPSPFLCVSAPAVSSVALFLISRRMAHWQTARVLAGLHLVSAVSILLTNLTDTVPWIISVYAWVSLPVAFVLPTTSSTVIVERLLVWSASFLIPYTLLSLAYESVFLILYASLLGIFVRLEMSHLSDVDFLRISFVSDSSRKRTDSRMDDIHGSFSHREWYRAAMLVAFILLGFFGTGNIASLNSFNPSFLRLFLTVFSPFTMAALLIVKIAIPFALVSFAYTAILHQDRRGVPRLSVLVLIITNTMAMNFFFFLKDDGSWLDIGMSISNYLISLFASLFIFLLLHGVNLLFPVKFIDLTRWVQNQKDRAAV
;
A
#
# COMPACT_ATOMS: atom_id res chain seq x y z
N MET A 1 35.60 28.99 -12.98
CA MET A 1 35.15 28.69 -14.36
C MET A 1 36.06 27.69 -15.07
N VAL A 2 37.37 27.95 -15.19
CA VAL A 2 38.33 27.07 -15.91
C VAL A 2 38.37 25.64 -15.36
N VAL A 3 38.35 25.46 -14.03
CA VAL A 3 38.31 24.14 -13.40
C VAL A 3 37.02 23.37 -13.70
N ALA A 4 35.86 24.04 -13.67
CA ALA A 4 34.58 23.44 -14.01
C ALA A 4 34.51 23.04 -15.50
N PHE A 5 35.05 23.88 -16.39
CA PHE A 5 35.17 23.57 -17.81
C PHE A 5 36.08 22.35 -18.05
N LEU A 6 37.25 22.31 -17.39
CA LEU A 6 38.19 21.18 -17.50
C LEU A 6 37.58 19.87 -16.96
N LEU A 7 36.81 19.92 -15.86
CA LEU A 7 36.13 18.75 -15.31
C LEU A 7 35.01 18.23 -16.23
N LEU A 8 34.21 19.13 -16.82
CA LEU A 8 33.18 18.77 -17.78
C LEU A 8 33.78 18.20 -19.09
N ALA A 9 34.92 18.75 -19.52
CA ALA A 9 35.68 18.25 -20.66
C ALA A 9 36.31 16.88 -20.38
N LEU A 10 36.81 16.65 -19.16
CA LEU A 10 37.31 15.35 -18.69
C LEU A 10 36.20 14.28 -18.67
N GLN A 11 34.96 14.67 -18.35
CA GLN A 11 33.81 13.77 -18.31
C GLN A 11 33.13 13.56 -19.68
N ARG A 12 33.63 14.18 -20.76
CA ARG A 12 33.11 14.05 -22.15
C ARG A 12 31.60 14.26 -22.29
N LEU A 13 31.01 15.17 -21.52
CA LEU A 13 29.58 15.46 -21.58
C LEU A 13 29.20 16.26 -22.86
N PRO A 14 27.94 16.23 -23.32
CA PRO A 14 27.50 17.02 -24.46
C PRO A 14 27.55 18.54 -24.17
N LEU A 15 27.86 19.34 -25.19
CA LEU A 15 28.05 20.80 -25.11
C LEU A 15 26.85 21.56 -24.51
N SER A 16 25.63 21.03 -24.62
CA SER A 16 24.44 21.61 -23.97
C SER A 16 24.58 21.68 -22.44
N ASN A 17 25.20 20.66 -21.82
CA ASN A 17 25.39 20.60 -20.37
C ASN A 17 26.45 21.60 -19.87
N PHE A 18 27.38 22.01 -20.74
CA PHE A 18 28.36 23.04 -20.42
C PHE A 18 27.66 24.38 -20.18
N ILE A 19 26.66 24.70 -21.00
CA ILE A 19 25.89 25.94 -20.85
C ILE A 19 25.14 25.92 -19.52
N TYR A 20 24.46 24.82 -19.16
CA TYR A 20 23.72 24.73 -17.91
C TYR A 20 24.57 24.85 -16.66
N VAL A 21 25.82 24.38 -16.67
CA VAL A 21 26.71 24.43 -15.50
C VAL A 21 27.55 25.71 -15.49
N LEU A 22 28.02 26.19 -16.64
CA LEU A 22 28.89 27.37 -16.70
C LEU A 22 28.11 28.68 -16.66
N LEU A 23 26.88 28.74 -17.17
CA LEU A 23 26.07 29.95 -17.17
C LEU A 23 25.73 30.44 -15.74
N PRO A 24 25.30 29.58 -14.79
CA PRO A 24 25.09 30.02 -13.41
C PRO A 24 26.38 30.47 -12.73
N ILE A 25 27.50 29.79 -12.99
CA ILE A 25 28.82 30.16 -12.43
C ILE A 25 29.29 31.50 -12.99
N TRP A 26 29.06 31.76 -14.28
CA TRP A 26 29.37 33.03 -14.94
C TRP A 26 28.51 34.17 -14.39
N LEU A 27 27.19 33.95 -14.31
CA LEU A 27 26.25 34.93 -13.77
C LEU A 27 26.58 35.25 -12.32
N PHE A 28 26.91 34.24 -11.50
CA PHE A 28 27.38 34.44 -10.13
C PHE A 28 28.68 35.25 -10.07
N SER A 29 29.65 34.97 -10.97
CA SER A 29 30.90 35.72 -11.05
C SER A 29 30.69 37.18 -11.43
N ILE A 30 29.72 37.47 -12.31
CA ILE A 30 29.37 38.84 -12.70
C ILE A 30 28.70 39.56 -11.55
N THR A 31 27.76 38.91 -10.85
CA THR A 31 27.13 39.50 -9.66
C THR A 31 28.15 39.75 -8.53
N PHE A 32 29.19 38.93 -8.44
CA PHE A 32 30.27 39.11 -7.47
C PHE A 32 31.20 40.28 -7.82
N ASN A 33 31.55 40.44 -9.10
CA ASN A 33 32.36 41.55 -9.58
C ASN A 33 31.62 42.89 -9.57
N ILE A 34 30.29 42.91 -9.77
CA ILE A 34 29.48 44.14 -9.71
C ILE A 34 29.37 44.67 -8.27
N ASN A 35 29.48 43.81 -7.26
CA ASN A 35 29.35 44.19 -5.85
C ASN A 35 30.70 44.42 -5.13
N ASP A 36 31.82 44.50 -5.87
CA ASP A 36 33.16 44.85 -5.37
C ASP A 36 33.58 44.14 -4.06
N PHE A 37 33.21 42.87 -3.91
CA PHE A 37 33.62 42.06 -2.77
C PHE A 37 35.01 41.47 -3.02
N SER A 38 36.06 42.26 -2.78
CA SER A 38 37.45 41.78 -2.68
C SER A 38 37.65 41.05 -1.34
N VAL A 39 37.05 39.88 -1.20
CA VAL A 39 37.18 39.08 0.03
C VAL A 39 38.54 38.40 0.05
N SER A 40 39.39 38.81 1.00
CA SER A 40 40.64 38.10 1.27
C SER A 40 40.34 36.73 1.88
N LEU A 41 41.19 35.74 1.62
CA LEU A 41 41.02 34.37 2.13
C LEU A 41 40.94 34.29 3.68
N GLN A 42 41.43 35.32 4.37
CA GLN A 42 41.34 35.47 5.82
C GLN A 42 39.93 35.88 6.29
N ASP A 43 39.18 36.65 5.49
CA ASP A 43 37.80 37.04 5.81
C ASP A 43 36.81 35.88 5.61
N VAL A 44 37.09 34.97 4.67
CA VAL A 44 36.33 33.73 4.51
C VAL A 44 36.58 32.78 5.68
N LEU A 45 37.83 32.66 6.14
CA LEU A 45 38.16 31.85 7.32
C LEU A 45 37.52 32.43 8.59
N ALA A 46 37.55 33.76 8.78
CA ALA A 46 36.86 34.42 9.88
C ALA A 46 35.33 34.30 9.78
N GLY A 47 34.76 34.27 8.57
CA GLY A 47 33.35 34.02 8.31
C GLY A 47 32.95 32.57 8.58
N CYS A 48 33.78 31.60 8.22
CA CYS A 48 33.58 30.18 8.55
C CYS A 48 33.71 29.93 10.06
N GLN A 49 34.63 30.61 10.74
CA GLN A 49 34.78 30.51 12.19
C GLN A 49 33.58 31.14 12.91
N LYS A 50 33.11 32.30 12.44
CA LYS A 50 31.83 32.88 12.90
C LYS A 50 30.62 32.01 12.58
N ALA A 51 30.61 31.29 11.45
CA ALA A 51 29.52 30.36 11.11
C ALA A 51 29.54 29.10 11.97
N VAL A 52 30.73 28.61 12.35
CA VAL A 52 30.93 27.51 13.31
C VAL A 52 30.54 27.97 14.73
N ASP A 53 30.94 29.17 15.13
CA ASP A 53 30.57 29.78 16.42
C ASP A 53 29.06 30.12 16.46
N PHE A 54 28.45 30.48 15.33
CA PHE A 54 27.00 30.65 15.17
C PHE A 54 26.24 29.31 15.24
N TYR A 55 26.83 28.23 14.72
CA TYR A 55 26.27 26.87 14.85
C TYR A 55 26.36 26.34 16.29
N GLN A 56 27.39 26.74 17.04
CA GLN A 56 27.57 26.40 18.45
C GLN A 56 26.82 27.35 19.41
N GLY A 57 26.48 28.56 18.98
CA GLY A 57 25.91 29.63 19.81
C GLY A 57 24.40 29.62 20.03
N GLY A 58 23.65 28.65 19.51
CA GLY A 58 22.23 28.41 19.85
C GLY A 58 21.21 29.50 19.49
N ASN A 59 21.62 30.66 18.98
CA ASN A 59 20.73 31.74 18.56
C ASN A 59 20.37 31.60 17.07
N TYR A 60 19.53 30.62 16.76
CA TYR A 60 18.95 30.49 15.42
C TYR A 60 18.06 31.70 15.13
N SER A 61 18.32 32.42 14.04
CA SER A 61 17.32 33.32 13.50
C SER A 61 16.09 32.50 13.06
N PRO A 62 14.86 33.03 13.21
CA PRO A 62 13.65 32.27 12.90
C PRO A 62 13.61 31.81 11.43
N LEU A 63 14.31 32.50 10.53
CA LEU A 63 14.39 32.15 9.12
C LEU A 63 15.35 30.98 8.84
N THR A 64 16.49 30.86 9.53
CA THR A 64 17.42 29.73 9.32
C THR A 64 16.88 28.43 9.91
N SER A 65 16.16 28.50 11.04
CA SER A 65 15.46 27.35 11.61
C SER A 65 14.30 26.86 10.71
N GLN A 66 13.55 27.78 10.09
CA GLN A 66 12.51 27.41 9.13
C GLN A 66 13.06 26.81 7.84
N LEU A 67 14.13 27.39 7.27
CA LEU A 67 14.78 26.85 6.09
C LEU A 67 15.37 25.47 6.36
N SER A 68 16.10 25.28 7.46
CA SER A 68 16.65 23.97 7.83
C SER A 68 15.55 22.92 8.01
N ALA A 69 14.46 23.25 8.70
CA ALA A 69 13.30 22.36 8.83
C ALA A 69 12.64 22.02 7.48
N TRP A 70 12.55 22.99 6.57
CA TRP A 70 12.04 22.76 5.21
C TRP A 70 12.95 21.81 4.43
N PHE A 71 14.27 22.06 4.41
CA PHE A 71 15.24 21.20 3.76
C PHE A 71 15.19 19.78 4.33
N THR A 72 15.14 19.60 5.65
CA THR A 72 15.02 18.27 6.27
C THR A 72 13.76 17.53 5.83
N LYS A 73 12.61 18.21 5.78
CA LYS A 73 11.34 17.61 5.32
C LYS A 73 11.40 17.21 3.86
N VAL A 74 11.93 18.08 3.00
CA VAL A 74 12.09 17.81 1.56
C VAL A 74 13.04 16.64 1.35
N SER A 75 14.22 16.66 1.97
CA SER A 75 15.19 15.56 1.88
C SER A 75 14.59 14.22 2.32
N LEU A 76 13.84 14.20 3.44
CA LEU A 76 13.16 12.98 3.89
C LEU A 76 12.12 12.49 2.88
N SER A 77 11.33 13.40 2.30
CA SER A 77 10.34 13.03 1.28
C SER A 77 10.99 12.47 0.00
N VAL A 78 12.13 13.03 -0.42
CA VAL A 78 12.91 12.54 -1.57
C VAL A 78 13.51 11.18 -1.28
N ILE A 79 13.98 10.92 -0.05
CA ILE A 79 14.49 9.60 0.36
C ILE A 79 13.37 8.55 0.31
N VAL A 80 12.20 8.86 0.87
CA VAL A 80 11.04 7.94 0.85
C VAL A 80 10.60 7.67 -0.59
N LEU A 81 10.51 8.71 -1.42
CA LEU A 81 10.16 8.57 -2.84
C LEU A 81 11.20 7.74 -3.59
N SER A 82 12.49 7.95 -3.33
CA SER A 82 13.58 7.17 -3.92
C SER A 82 13.44 5.69 -3.58
N ILE A 83 13.15 5.35 -2.32
CA ILE A 83 12.92 3.96 -1.89
C ILE A 83 11.71 3.36 -2.61
N PHE A 84 10.63 4.13 -2.79
CA PHE A 84 9.46 3.66 -3.53
C PHE A 84 9.79 3.39 -5.00
N VAL A 85 10.52 4.28 -5.67
CA VAL A 85 10.91 4.11 -7.08
C VAL A 85 11.87 2.93 -7.24
N THR A 86 12.89 2.80 -6.38
CA THR A 86 13.84 1.68 -6.46
C THR A 86 13.20 0.34 -6.12
N SER A 87 12.07 0.30 -5.39
CA SER A 87 11.35 -0.94 -5.11
C SER A 87 10.81 -1.64 -6.36
N PHE A 88 10.59 -0.91 -7.46
CA PHE A 88 10.16 -1.49 -8.74
C PHE A 88 11.29 -2.25 -9.44
N THR A 89 12.55 -1.84 -9.24
CA THR A 89 13.71 -2.48 -9.87
C THR A 89 14.31 -3.54 -8.96
N ASN A 90 14.36 -3.27 -7.64
CA ASN A 90 14.90 -4.19 -6.65
C ASN A 90 13.94 -4.33 -5.46
N ARG A 91 13.29 -5.49 -5.39
CA ARG A 91 12.36 -5.87 -4.32
C ARG A 91 12.97 -5.83 -2.91
N SER A 92 14.29 -5.97 -2.75
CA SER A 92 14.94 -5.91 -1.44
C SER A 92 14.75 -4.55 -0.74
N PHE A 93 14.47 -3.48 -1.49
CA PHE A 93 14.13 -2.17 -0.93
C PHE A 93 12.77 -2.16 -0.22
N LEU A 94 11.87 -3.11 -0.51
CA LEU A 94 10.62 -3.28 0.25
C LEU A 94 10.89 -3.77 1.68
N SER A 95 11.96 -4.55 1.87
CA SER A 95 12.43 -4.95 3.19
C SER A 95 12.94 -3.73 3.97
N LEU A 96 13.70 -2.84 3.32
CA LEU A 96 14.11 -1.57 3.92
C LEU A 96 12.88 -0.70 4.26
N MET A 97 11.91 -0.60 3.35
CA MET A 97 10.67 0.14 3.57
C MET A 97 9.87 -0.39 4.76
N THR A 98 9.71 -1.71 4.88
CA THR A 98 9.03 -2.34 6.03
C THR A 98 9.79 -2.16 7.35
N LEU A 99 11.12 -2.10 7.31
CA LEU A 99 11.92 -1.73 8.48
C LEU A 99 11.74 -0.26 8.86
N LEU A 100 11.63 0.66 7.90
CA LEU A 100 11.32 2.07 8.18
C LEU A 100 9.95 2.24 8.83
N MET A 101 8.97 1.38 8.52
CA MET A 101 7.66 1.37 9.18
C MET A 101 7.74 1.08 10.68
N LEU A 102 8.83 0.50 11.20
CA LEU A 102 9.04 0.36 12.66
C LEU A 102 9.05 1.72 13.38
N GLY A 103 9.41 2.80 12.70
CA GLY A 103 9.37 4.15 13.27
C GLY A 103 7.95 4.71 13.46
N TYR A 104 6.93 4.11 12.84
CA TYR A 104 5.57 4.69 12.77
C TYR A 104 4.92 4.94 14.14
N PRO A 105 4.97 4.02 15.14
CA PRO A 105 4.38 4.28 16.44
C PRO A 105 5.00 5.46 17.19
N LYS A 106 6.31 5.67 17.02
CA LYS A 106 7.04 6.82 17.58
C LYS A 106 6.63 8.12 16.91
N LEU A 107 6.54 8.13 15.59
CA LEU A 107 6.14 9.30 14.81
C LEU A 107 4.71 9.76 15.12
N THR A 108 3.83 8.83 15.51
CA THR A 108 2.42 9.10 15.80
C THR A 108 2.09 9.20 17.29
N GLY A 109 3.06 8.96 18.17
CA GLY A 109 2.87 8.98 19.63
C GLY A 109 1.92 7.89 20.14
N THR A 110 1.91 6.71 19.51
CA THR A 110 0.99 5.59 19.84
C THR A 110 1.61 4.54 20.78
N GLU A 111 2.73 4.88 21.43
CA GLU A 111 3.49 3.97 22.31
C GLU A 111 2.74 3.55 23.59
N HIS A 112 1.66 4.25 23.95
CA HIS A 112 0.82 3.87 25.09
C HIS A 112 0.14 2.51 24.88
N LEU A 113 -0.05 2.09 23.62
CA LEU A 113 -0.66 0.81 23.25
C LEU A 113 0.38 -0.31 23.12
N LYS A 114 1.13 -0.56 24.20
CA LYS A 114 2.24 -1.53 24.25
C LYS A 114 2.01 -2.86 23.50
N PRO A 115 0.92 -3.63 23.71
CA PRO A 115 0.73 -4.91 23.03
C PRO A 115 0.59 -4.75 21.50
N TRP A 116 -0.11 -3.70 21.05
CA TRP A 116 -0.31 -3.42 19.63
C TRP A 116 0.96 -2.89 18.97
N THR A 117 1.72 -2.05 19.67
CA THR A 117 3.03 -1.57 19.22
C THR A 117 4.04 -2.71 19.10
N GLN A 118 4.06 -3.66 20.04
CA GLN A 118 4.91 -4.86 19.95
C GLN A 118 4.49 -5.78 18.80
N ALA A 119 3.18 -5.99 18.62
CA ALA A 119 2.65 -6.76 17.49
C ALA A 119 3.00 -6.10 16.14
N TRP A 120 2.95 -4.77 16.06
CA TRP A 120 3.38 -4.00 14.89
C TRP A 120 4.85 -4.27 14.56
N TYR A 121 5.74 -4.16 15.56
CA TYR A 121 7.17 -4.42 15.35
C TYR A 121 7.43 -5.85 14.89
N ALA A 122 6.80 -6.84 15.53
CA ALA A 122 6.93 -8.23 15.13
C ALA A 122 6.44 -8.47 13.69
N CYS A 123 5.27 -7.92 13.32
CA CYS A 123 4.73 -8.06 11.97
C CYS A 123 5.62 -7.39 10.91
N CYS A 124 6.10 -6.17 11.16
CA CYS A 124 7.03 -5.49 10.26
C CYS A 124 8.33 -6.26 10.06
N LEU A 125 8.92 -6.80 11.14
CA LEU A 125 10.14 -7.61 11.05
C LEU A 125 9.93 -8.89 10.25
N VAL A 126 8.84 -9.63 10.50
CA VAL A 126 8.54 -10.86 9.76
C VAL A 126 8.24 -10.55 8.29
N LEU A 127 7.45 -9.51 8.00
CA LEU A 127 7.12 -9.11 6.63
C LEU A 127 8.34 -8.62 5.84
N SER A 128 9.36 -8.10 6.50
CA SER A 128 10.62 -7.69 5.87
C SER A 128 11.41 -8.86 5.25
N LEU A 129 11.13 -10.10 5.65
CA LEU A 129 11.79 -11.28 5.11
C LEU A 129 11.25 -11.67 3.72
N PHE A 130 9.95 -11.43 3.47
CA PHE A 130 9.26 -11.92 2.27
C PHE A 130 9.83 -11.37 0.95
N PRO A 131 10.17 -10.07 0.82
CA PRO A 131 10.76 -9.57 -0.42
C PRO A 131 12.15 -10.16 -0.72
N GLN A 132 12.83 -10.75 0.27
CA GLN A 132 14.13 -11.42 0.06
C GLN A 132 13.98 -12.87 -0.40
N LEU A 133 12.85 -13.52 -0.12
CA LEU A 133 12.57 -14.89 -0.56
C LEU A 133 12.44 -14.96 -2.08
N ASP A 134 12.81 -16.09 -2.69
CA ASP A 134 12.70 -16.29 -4.15
C ASP A 134 11.29 -16.04 -4.68
N THR A 135 11.20 -15.56 -5.92
CA THR A 135 9.91 -15.31 -6.55
C THR A 135 9.08 -16.59 -6.60
N VAL A 136 7.81 -16.49 -6.21
CA VAL A 136 6.93 -17.63 -5.96
C VAL A 136 6.79 -18.57 -7.16
N GLY A 137 6.94 -18.06 -8.39
CA GLY A 137 6.89 -18.88 -9.61
C GLY A 137 8.01 -19.93 -9.73
N ASN A 138 9.11 -19.77 -8.98
CA ASN A 138 10.32 -20.60 -9.15
C ASN A 138 10.43 -21.75 -8.13
N SER A 139 9.79 -21.64 -6.97
CA SER A 139 9.89 -22.61 -5.87
C SER A 139 8.51 -22.90 -5.23
N PRO A 140 7.64 -23.66 -5.93
CA PRO A 140 6.33 -24.01 -5.39
C PRO A 140 6.49 -24.80 -4.08
N SER A 141 5.80 -24.36 -3.04
CA SER A 141 5.81 -25.01 -1.73
C SER A 141 4.38 -25.27 -1.25
N PRO A 142 3.77 -26.38 -1.68
CA PRO A 142 2.34 -26.57 -1.47
C PRO A 142 1.95 -26.73 0.00
N PHE A 143 2.84 -27.26 0.86
CA PHE A 143 2.61 -27.37 2.30
C PHE A 143 2.46 -26.01 2.99
N LEU A 144 3.24 -25.00 2.56
CA LEU A 144 3.11 -23.62 3.05
C LEU A 144 1.81 -22.96 2.57
N CYS A 145 1.32 -23.33 1.39
CA CYS A 145 0.03 -22.88 0.89
C CYS A 145 -1.15 -23.46 1.72
N VAL A 146 -1.03 -24.71 2.20
CA VAL A 146 -2.04 -25.37 3.05
C VAL A 146 -2.07 -24.79 4.48
N SER A 147 -0.91 -24.40 5.02
CA SER A 147 -0.81 -23.94 6.42
C SER A 147 -1.58 -22.64 6.67
N ALA A 148 -1.56 -21.70 5.72
CA ALA A 148 -2.26 -20.43 5.83
C ALA A 148 -3.79 -20.56 6.04
N PRO A 149 -4.57 -21.22 5.16
CA PRO A 149 -6.00 -21.42 5.38
C PRO A 149 -6.29 -22.29 6.61
N ALA A 150 -5.44 -23.25 6.96
CA ALA A 150 -5.59 -24.03 8.19
C ALA A 150 -5.47 -23.15 9.46
N VAL A 151 -4.43 -22.30 9.54
CA VAL A 151 -4.26 -21.36 10.65
C VAL A 151 -5.41 -20.36 10.72
N SER A 152 -5.85 -19.83 9.57
CA SER A 152 -6.99 -18.91 9.50
C SER A 152 -8.29 -19.56 9.99
N SER A 153 -8.53 -20.82 9.60
CA SER A 153 -9.69 -21.60 10.06
C SER A 153 -9.71 -21.75 11.59
N VAL A 154 -8.60 -22.19 12.18
CA VAL A 154 -8.48 -22.34 13.64
C VAL A 154 -8.64 -21.01 14.35
N ALA A 155 -7.99 -19.94 13.87
CA ALA A 155 -8.08 -18.62 14.47
C ALA A 155 -9.53 -18.10 14.47
N LEU A 156 -10.22 -18.17 13.33
CA LEU A 156 -11.62 -17.75 13.20
C LEU A 156 -12.56 -18.59 14.07
N PHE A 157 -12.33 -19.91 14.15
CA PHE A 157 -13.09 -20.78 15.02
C PHE A 157 -12.92 -20.38 16.49
N LEU A 158 -11.68 -20.18 16.96
CA LEU A 158 -11.41 -19.75 18.34
C LEU A 158 -12.02 -18.39 18.65
N ILE A 159 -11.91 -17.42 17.75
CA ILE A 159 -12.53 -16.10 17.91
C ILE A 159 -14.05 -16.21 17.95
N SER A 160 -14.65 -17.03 17.08
CA SER A 160 -16.09 -17.24 17.06
C SER A 160 -16.63 -17.93 18.33
N ARG A 161 -15.82 -18.76 18.99
CA ARG A 161 -16.18 -19.34 20.29
C ARG A 161 -16.17 -18.31 21.41
N ARG A 162 -15.23 -17.36 21.37
CA ARG A 162 -15.17 -16.26 22.34
C ARG A 162 -16.33 -15.27 22.13
N MET A 163 -16.71 -15.04 20.88
CA MET A 163 -17.85 -14.18 20.52
C MET A 163 -19.06 -15.07 20.18
N ALA A 164 -19.75 -15.56 21.21
CA ALA A 164 -20.73 -16.66 21.18
C ALA A 164 -21.82 -16.60 20.08
N HIS A 165 -22.05 -15.47 19.42
CA HIS A 165 -23.05 -15.29 18.37
C HIS A 165 -22.50 -14.94 16.98
N TRP A 166 -21.18 -15.06 16.74
CA TRP A 166 -20.60 -14.72 15.45
C TRP A 166 -20.72 -15.85 14.41
N GLN A 167 -21.92 -16.04 13.87
CA GLN A 167 -22.24 -17.12 12.91
C GLN A 167 -21.40 -17.02 11.62
N THR A 168 -21.21 -15.81 11.08
CA THR A 168 -20.43 -15.59 9.85
C THR A 168 -18.98 -16.04 9.98
N ALA A 169 -18.35 -15.81 11.14
CA ALA A 169 -16.99 -16.29 11.41
C ALA A 169 -16.90 -17.83 11.48
N ARG A 170 -17.93 -18.52 11.98
CA ARG A 170 -17.98 -20.00 11.96
C ARG A 170 -18.08 -20.55 10.53
N VAL A 171 -18.92 -19.93 9.70
CA VAL A 171 -19.03 -20.30 8.28
C VAL A 171 -17.69 -20.09 7.57
N LEU A 172 -17.05 -18.93 7.77
CA LEU A 172 -15.72 -18.65 7.22
C LEU A 172 -14.67 -19.64 7.70
N ALA A 173 -14.65 -19.99 8.99
CA ALA A 173 -13.74 -20.99 9.52
C ALA A 173 -13.90 -22.34 8.79
N GLY A 174 -15.14 -22.76 8.53
CA GLY A 174 -15.45 -23.95 7.73
C GLY A 174 -14.94 -23.84 6.29
N LEU A 175 -15.19 -22.72 5.61
CA LEU A 175 -14.71 -22.49 4.24
C LEU A 175 -13.18 -22.50 4.14
N HIS A 176 -12.47 -21.89 5.10
CA HIS A 176 -11.02 -21.96 5.16
C HIS A 176 -10.51 -23.39 5.36
N LEU A 177 -11.19 -24.20 6.17
CA LEU A 177 -10.86 -25.62 6.32
C LEU A 177 -11.05 -26.38 5.00
N VAL A 178 -12.17 -26.14 4.30
CA VAL A 178 -12.45 -26.74 2.98
C VAL A 178 -11.37 -26.34 1.96
N SER A 179 -10.93 -25.07 1.96
CA SER A 179 -9.81 -24.65 1.10
C SER A 179 -8.51 -25.38 1.44
N ALA A 180 -8.16 -25.51 2.72
CA ALA A 180 -6.96 -26.23 3.15
C ALA A 180 -6.99 -27.69 2.72
N VAL A 181 -8.12 -28.38 2.92
CA VAL A 181 -8.33 -29.77 2.50
C VAL A 181 -8.31 -29.91 0.98
N SER A 182 -8.91 -28.97 0.25
CA SER A 182 -8.94 -28.98 -1.22
C SER A 182 -7.53 -28.88 -1.80
N ILE A 183 -6.73 -27.93 -1.29
CA ILE A 183 -5.34 -27.77 -1.71
C ILE A 183 -4.54 -29.03 -1.37
N LEU A 184 -4.68 -29.57 -0.15
CA LEU A 184 -3.99 -30.79 0.27
C LEU A 184 -4.35 -32.00 -0.60
N LEU A 185 -5.64 -32.22 -0.86
CA LEU A 185 -6.12 -33.34 -1.67
C LEU A 185 -5.57 -33.27 -3.10
N THR A 186 -5.59 -32.09 -3.72
CA THR A 186 -4.99 -31.90 -5.05
C THR A 186 -3.48 -32.14 -5.05
N ASN A 187 -2.76 -31.77 -3.99
CA ASN A 187 -1.32 -32.04 -3.90
C ASN A 187 -0.99 -33.52 -3.67
N LEU A 188 -1.88 -34.29 -3.03
CA LEU A 188 -1.64 -35.71 -2.76
C LEU A 188 -2.05 -36.62 -3.92
N THR A 189 -3.06 -36.20 -4.69
CA THR A 189 -3.65 -37.03 -5.76
C THR A 189 -3.22 -36.62 -7.15
N ASP A 190 -2.47 -35.52 -7.29
CA ASP A 190 -2.07 -34.86 -8.55
C ASP A 190 -3.22 -34.63 -9.55
N THR A 191 -4.45 -34.77 -9.10
CA THR A 191 -5.68 -34.64 -9.88
C THR A 191 -6.58 -33.60 -9.23
N VAL A 192 -7.35 -32.91 -10.04
CA VAL A 192 -8.30 -31.90 -9.58
C VAL A 192 -9.72 -32.45 -9.78
N PRO A 193 -10.36 -32.97 -8.72
CA PRO A 193 -11.77 -33.33 -8.77
C PRO A 193 -12.62 -32.13 -9.20
N TRP A 194 -13.63 -32.36 -10.05
CA TRP A 194 -14.51 -31.31 -10.55
C TRP A 194 -15.19 -30.51 -9.42
N ILE A 195 -15.46 -31.15 -8.28
CA ILE A 195 -16.06 -30.53 -7.09
C ILE A 195 -15.16 -29.41 -6.55
N ILE A 196 -13.84 -29.61 -6.53
CA ILE A 196 -12.89 -28.59 -6.07
C ILE A 196 -12.89 -27.39 -7.01
N SER A 197 -12.96 -27.63 -8.32
CA SER A 197 -13.05 -26.54 -9.30
C SER A 197 -14.35 -25.75 -9.17
N VAL A 198 -15.48 -26.42 -8.95
CA VAL A 198 -16.75 -25.75 -8.68
C VAL A 198 -16.65 -24.90 -7.40
N TYR A 199 -16.07 -25.44 -6.33
CA TYR A 199 -15.82 -24.70 -5.10
C TYR A 199 -14.94 -23.47 -5.33
N ALA A 200 -13.85 -23.61 -6.10
CA ALA A 200 -12.96 -22.51 -6.43
C ALA A 200 -13.70 -21.38 -7.17
N TRP A 201 -14.49 -21.71 -8.19
CA TRP A 201 -15.30 -20.72 -8.92
C TRP A 201 -16.35 -20.04 -8.05
N VAL A 202 -17.05 -20.79 -7.20
CA VAL A 202 -18.07 -20.26 -6.28
C VAL A 202 -17.42 -19.38 -5.19
N SER A 203 -16.18 -19.65 -4.80
CA SER A 203 -15.49 -18.87 -3.76
C SER A 203 -15.31 -17.39 -4.13
N LEU A 204 -15.19 -17.07 -5.43
CA LEU A 204 -15.03 -15.69 -5.91
C LEU A 204 -16.23 -14.79 -5.60
N PRO A 205 -17.47 -15.07 -6.08
CA PRO A 205 -18.62 -14.24 -5.73
C PRO A 205 -18.97 -14.31 -4.24
N VAL A 206 -18.77 -15.48 -3.59
CA VAL A 206 -19.01 -15.63 -2.15
C VAL A 206 -18.12 -14.68 -1.33
N ALA A 207 -16.89 -14.44 -1.77
CA ALA A 207 -15.98 -13.51 -1.10
C ALA A 207 -16.51 -12.07 -1.00
N PHE A 208 -17.37 -11.64 -1.93
CA PHE A 208 -18.01 -10.32 -1.91
C PHE A 208 -19.36 -10.32 -1.20
N VAL A 209 -20.15 -11.39 -1.35
CA VAL A 209 -21.52 -11.44 -0.80
C VAL A 209 -21.50 -11.73 0.70
N LEU A 210 -20.71 -12.71 1.15
CA LEU A 210 -20.73 -13.17 2.54
C LEU A 210 -20.45 -12.04 3.55
N PRO A 211 -19.47 -11.13 3.34
CA PRO A 211 -19.23 -10.01 4.26
C PRO A 211 -20.40 -9.06 4.45
N THR A 212 -21.24 -8.88 3.42
CA THR A 212 -22.39 -7.96 3.47
C THR A 212 -23.51 -8.45 4.39
N THR A 213 -23.50 -9.73 4.75
CA THR A 213 -24.45 -10.35 5.70
C THR A 213 -24.03 -10.17 7.16
N SER A 214 -22.77 -9.82 7.41
CA SER A 214 -22.23 -9.63 8.76
C SER A 214 -22.70 -8.30 9.39
N SER A 215 -22.44 -8.15 10.68
CA SER A 215 -22.71 -6.95 11.47
C SER A 215 -22.08 -5.70 10.83
N THR A 216 -22.54 -4.51 11.21
CA THR A 216 -21.96 -3.22 10.78
C THR A 216 -20.85 -2.71 11.70
N VAL A 217 -20.37 -3.53 12.63
CA VAL A 217 -19.23 -3.19 13.50
C VAL A 217 -17.96 -3.19 12.64
N ILE A 218 -17.18 -2.12 12.71
CA ILE A 218 -16.05 -1.90 11.79
C ILE A 218 -15.00 -3.02 11.90
N VAL A 219 -14.63 -3.40 13.13
CA VAL A 219 -13.62 -4.43 13.38
C VAL A 219 -14.09 -5.79 12.86
N GLU A 220 -15.33 -6.18 13.17
CA GLU A 220 -15.92 -7.42 12.67
C GLU A 220 -16.00 -7.42 11.14
N ARG A 221 -16.40 -6.30 10.52
CA ARG A 221 -16.45 -6.17 9.07
C ARG A 221 -15.07 -6.30 8.44
N LEU A 222 -14.08 -5.60 8.97
CA LEU A 222 -12.71 -5.68 8.45
C LEU A 222 -12.19 -7.12 8.48
N LEU A 223 -12.40 -7.84 9.59
CA LEU A 223 -12.01 -9.23 9.73
C LEU A 223 -12.75 -10.16 8.75
N VAL A 224 -14.07 -10.01 8.60
CA VAL A 224 -14.88 -10.85 7.71
C VAL A 224 -14.55 -10.59 6.24
N TRP A 225 -14.37 -9.33 5.83
CA TRP A 225 -13.92 -8.99 4.47
C TRP A 225 -12.52 -9.56 4.20
N SER A 226 -11.59 -9.42 5.15
CA SER A 226 -10.22 -9.93 5.00
C SER A 226 -10.19 -11.46 4.88
N ALA A 227 -10.92 -12.16 5.75
CA ALA A 227 -11.05 -13.61 5.72
C ALA A 227 -11.72 -14.09 4.41
N SER A 228 -12.78 -13.40 3.97
CA SER A 228 -13.50 -13.76 2.75
C SER A 228 -12.62 -13.67 1.50
N PHE A 229 -11.81 -12.61 1.37
CA PHE A 229 -10.86 -12.48 0.25
C PHE A 229 -9.66 -13.43 0.34
N LEU A 230 -9.28 -13.84 1.53
CA LEU A 230 -8.20 -14.81 1.73
C LEU A 230 -8.57 -16.17 1.13
N ILE A 231 -9.86 -16.55 1.07
CA ILE A 231 -10.31 -17.82 0.48
C ILE A 231 -9.89 -17.94 -1.00
N PRO A 232 -10.37 -17.13 -1.96
CA PRO A 232 -9.97 -17.24 -3.35
C PRO A 232 -8.48 -16.97 -3.55
N TYR A 233 -7.87 -16.10 -2.75
CA TYR A 233 -6.42 -15.86 -2.82
C TYR A 233 -5.60 -17.12 -2.52
N THR A 234 -5.96 -17.87 -1.48
CA THR A 234 -5.28 -19.13 -1.12
C THR A 234 -5.43 -20.19 -2.21
N LEU A 235 -6.59 -20.26 -2.86
CA LEU A 235 -6.82 -21.18 -3.98
C LEU A 235 -6.04 -20.79 -5.25
N LEU A 236 -5.67 -19.51 -5.38
CA LEU A 236 -4.85 -18.97 -6.47
C LEU A 236 -3.34 -18.92 -6.11
N SER A 237 -2.94 -19.46 -4.95
CA SER A 237 -1.56 -19.40 -4.44
C SER A 237 -0.81 -20.72 -4.66
N LEU A 238 0.51 -20.62 -4.90
CA LEU A 238 1.39 -21.80 -5.12
C LEU A 238 2.38 -22.07 -3.98
N ALA A 239 2.72 -21.05 -3.19
CA ALA A 239 3.78 -21.12 -2.19
C ALA A 239 3.42 -20.28 -0.95
N TYR A 240 4.41 -19.54 -0.42
CA TYR A 240 4.30 -18.72 0.79
C TYR A 240 3.38 -17.48 0.67
N GLU A 241 2.82 -17.19 -0.50
CA GLU A 241 1.93 -16.04 -0.76
C GLU A 241 0.75 -15.98 0.21
N SER A 242 0.15 -17.13 0.49
CA SER A 242 -1.00 -17.22 1.38
C SER A 242 -0.63 -16.84 2.82
N VAL A 243 0.57 -17.21 3.28
CA VAL A 243 1.09 -16.84 4.60
C VAL A 243 1.40 -15.34 4.64
N PHE A 244 2.01 -14.82 3.58
CA PHE A 244 2.24 -13.39 3.41
C PHE A 244 0.94 -12.59 3.56
N LEU A 245 -0.14 -13.01 2.89
CA LEU A 245 -1.40 -12.27 2.93
C LEU A 245 -2.04 -12.26 4.33
N ILE A 246 -1.92 -13.35 5.11
CA ILE A 246 -2.41 -13.37 6.50
C ILE A 246 -1.64 -12.38 7.37
N LEU A 247 -0.31 -12.38 7.28
CA LEU A 247 0.53 -11.46 8.01
C LEU A 247 0.30 -10.01 7.58
N TYR A 248 0.09 -9.78 6.29
CA TYR A 248 -0.22 -8.48 5.71
C TYR A 248 -1.60 -7.97 6.20
N ALA A 249 -2.63 -8.81 6.18
CA ALA A 249 -3.95 -8.47 6.73
C ALA A 249 -3.88 -8.16 8.24
N SER A 250 -3.06 -8.91 8.97
CA SER A 250 -2.81 -8.69 10.41
C SER A 250 -2.12 -7.34 10.64
N LEU A 251 -1.09 -7.01 9.85
CA LEU A 251 -0.42 -5.72 9.88
C LEU A 251 -1.40 -4.56 9.64
N LEU A 252 -2.27 -4.68 8.64
CA LEU A 252 -3.31 -3.69 8.36
C LEU A 252 -4.32 -3.56 9.52
N GLY A 253 -4.73 -4.67 10.14
CA GLY A 253 -5.59 -4.63 11.33
C GLY A 253 -4.93 -3.90 12.51
N ILE A 254 -3.63 -4.16 12.76
CA ILE A 254 -2.84 -3.45 13.78
C ILE A 254 -2.72 -1.97 13.43
N PHE A 255 -2.48 -1.63 12.16
CA PHE A 255 -2.44 -0.25 11.68
C PHE A 255 -3.74 0.50 11.98
N VAL A 256 -4.90 -0.10 11.70
CA VAL A 256 -6.21 0.48 12.02
C VAL A 256 -6.35 0.75 13.53
N ARG A 257 -5.91 -0.18 14.38
CA ARG A 257 -5.94 0.01 15.84
C ARG A 257 -5.03 1.14 16.30
N LEU A 258 -3.83 1.27 15.72
CA LEU A 258 -2.88 2.34 16.03
C LEU A 258 -3.41 3.71 15.58
N GLU A 259 -4.06 3.80 14.42
CA GLU A 259 -4.68 5.06 13.97
C GLU A 259 -5.88 5.47 14.84
N MET A 260 -6.61 4.49 15.40
CA MET A 260 -7.68 4.70 16.38
C MET A 260 -7.19 4.68 17.83
N SER A 261 -5.96 5.12 18.09
CA SER A 261 -5.33 5.08 19.41
C SER A 261 -6.01 5.93 20.50
N HIS A 262 -6.87 6.86 20.08
CA HIS A 262 -7.67 7.71 20.96
C HIS A 262 -8.85 6.99 21.62
N LEU A 263 -9.22 5.81 21.13
CA LEU A 263 -10.32 5.00 21.65
C LEU A 263 -9.82 3.91 22.61
N SER A 264 -10.61 3.63 23.64
CA SER A 264 -10.42 2.47 24.50
C SER A 264 -10.64 1.17 23.70
N ASP A 265 -10.08 0.05 24.16
CA ASP A 265 -10.25 -1.23 23.45
C ASP A 265 -11.72 -1.67 23.37
N VAL A 266 -12.52 -1.36 24.39
CA VAL A 266 -13.96 -1.67 24.41
C VAL A 266 -14.71 -0.81 23.40
N ASP A 267 -14.40 0.48 23.32
CA ASP A 267 -15.04 1.39 22.37
C ASP A 267 -14.64 1.04 20.94
N PHE A 268 -13.36 0.71 20.72
CA PHE A 268 -12.83 0.28 19.43
C PHE A 268 -13.57 -0.94 18.87
N LEU A 269 -13.85 -1.94 19.72
CA LEU A 269 -14.58 -3.14 19.31
C LEU A 269 -16.08 -2.89 19.05
N ARG A 270 -16.63 -1.75 19.49
CA ARG A 270 -18.07 -1.43 19.36
C ARG A 270 -18.39 -0.41 18.25
N ILE A 271 -17.37 0.21 17.62
CA ILE A 271 -17.59 1.20 16.57
C ILE A 271 -18.37 0.57 15.41
N SER A 272 -19.42 1.25 14.93
CA SER A 272 -20.24 0.77 13.82
C SER A 272 -20.57 1.85 12.79
N PHE A 273 -20.79 1.43 11.54
CA PHE A 273 -21.16 2.34 10.44
C PHE A 273 -22.53 3.03 10.60
N VAL A 274 -23.43 2.45 11.40
CA VAL A 274 -24.83 2.90 11.50
C VAL A 274 -24.95 4.20 12.30
N SER A 275 -24.21 4.34 13.39
CA SER A 275 -24.27 5.55 14.24
C SER A 275 -23.77 6.81 13.55
N ASP A 276 -23.00 6.66 12.46
CA ASP A 276 -22.35 7.76 11.77
C ASP A 276 -23.16 8.27 10.57
N SER A 277 -24.00 7.41 9.98
CA SER A 277 -24.90 7.77 8.86
C SER A 277 -25.93 8.85 9.23
N SER A 278 -26.38 8.88 10.49
CA SER A 278 -27.27 9.92 11.03
C SER A 278 -26.56 11.27 11.20
N ARG A 279 -25.32 11.25 11.71
CA ARG A 279 -24.47 12.44 11.92
C ARG A 279 -24.04 13.09 10.61
N LYS A 280 -23.85 12.26 9.59
CA LYS A 280 -23.57 12.64 8.20
C LYS A 280 -24.79 13.34 7.55
N ARG A 281 -26.03 12.95 7.80
CA ARG A 281 -27.19 13.63 7.15
C ARG A 281 -27.41 15.08 7.56
N THR A 282 -26.97 15.50 8.75
CA THR A 282 -27.18 16.85 9.29
C THR A 282 -26.22 17.91 8.78
N ASP A 283 -25.11 17.54 8.14
CA ASP A 283 -24.09 18.47 7.66
C ASP A 283 -24.14 18.53 6.13
N SER A 284 -25.09 19.31 5.61
CA SER A 284 -25.48 19.36 4.18
C SER A 284 -24.83 20.51 3.41
N ARG A 285 -23.79 21.16 3.96
CA ARG A 285 -22.98 22.14 3.22
C ARG A 285 -21.78 21.44 2.59
N MET A 286 -21.95 21.08 1.33
CA MET A 286 -20.88 20.59 0.47
C MET A 286 -20.02 21.79 0.06
N ASP A 287 -19.15 22.25 0.96
CA ASP A 287 -18.19 23.32 0.68
C ASP A 287 -16.76 22.79 0.90
N ASP A 288 -16.07 22.66 -0.24
CA ASP A 288 -14.64 22.66 -0.51
C ASP A 288 -13.73 21.55 0.07
N ILE A 289 -13.08 20.81 -0.86
CA ILE A 289 -11.86 20.01 -0.61
C ILE A 289 -10.67 20.93 -0.25
N HIS A 290 -10.83 22.24 -0.44
CA HIS A 290 -9.81 23.25 -0.24
C HIS A 290 -9.47 23.43 1.24
N GLY A 291 -8.19 23.26 1.57
CA GLY A 291 -7.65 23.38 2.91
C GLY A 291 -6.20 22.91 2.96
N SER A 292 -5.43 23.40 3.93
CA SER A 292 -4.06 22.93 4.14
C SER A 292 -4.05 21.46 4.58
N PHE A 293 -3.16 20.66 3.99
CA PHE A 293 -3.00 19.27 4.38
C PHE A 293 -2.20 19.15 5.68
N SER A 294 -2.71 18.36 6.62
CA SER A 294 -2.02 18.08 7.88
C SER A 294 -0.85 17.12 7.65
N HIS A 295 0.20 17.21 8.47
CA HIS A 295 1.31 16.26 8.46
C HIS A 295 0.84 14.80 8.61
N ARG A 296 -0.22 14.57 9.40
CA ARG A 296 -0.80 13.22 9.57
C ARG A 296 -1.40 12.66 8.27
N GLU A 297 -1.97 13.52 7.43
CA GLU A 297 -2.55 13.10 6.13
C GLU A 297 -1.46 12.70 5.15
N TRP A 298 -0.34 13.42 5.13
CA TRP A 298 0.85 13.05 4.37
C TRP A 298 1.43 11.71 4.82
N TYR A 299 1.57 11.47 6.13
CA TYR A 299 2.02 10.17 6.63
C TYR A 299 1.06 9.04 6.25
N ARG A 300 -0.25 9.26 6.35
CA ARG A 300 -1.27 8.29 5.91
C ARG A 300 -1.17 7.98 4.43
N ALA A 301 -0.95 8.99 3.58
CA ALA A 301 -0.77 8.79 2.14
C ALA A 301 0.52 8.02 1.82
N ALA A 302 1.64 8.38 2.46
CA ALA A 302 2.91 7.67 2.30
C ALA A 302 2.81 6.20 2.76
N MET A 303 2.18 5.94 3.90
CA MET A 303 1.91 4.58 4.38
C MET A 303 1.00 3.80 3.43
N LEU A 304 0.02 4.46 2.79
CA LEU A 304 -0.86 3.79 1.84
C LEU A 304 -0.06 3.32 0.64
N VAL A 305 0.73 4.20 0.04
CA VAL A 305 1.60 3.87 -1.09
C VAL A 305 2.56 2.74 -0.69
N ALA A 306 3.17 2.83 0.49
CA ALA A 306 4.06 1.79 1.00
C ALA A 306 3.36 0.43 1.17
N PHE A 307 2.14 0.40 1.71
CA PHE A 307 1.36 -0.84 1.81
C PHE A 307 1.01 -1.41 0.44
N ILE A 308 0.62 -0.57 -0.53
CA ILE A 308 0.31 -1.03 -1.89
C ILE A 308 1.55 -1.63 -2.55
N LEU A 309 2.70 -0.96 -2.46
CA LEU A 309 3.97 -1.48 -2.99
C LEU A 309 4.34 -2.81 -2.32
N LEU A 310 4.19 -2.90 -1.00
CA LEU A 310 4.42 -4.14 -0.26
C LEU A 310 3.47 -5.26 -0.72
N GLY A 311 2.18 -4.97 -0.85
CA GLY A 311 1.18 -5.95 -1.26
C GLY A 311 1.34 -6.42 -2.71
N PHE A 312 1.83 -5.55 -3.60
CA PHE A 312 2.05 -5.86 -5.01
C PHE A 312 3.35 -6.62 -5.26
N PHE A 313 4.46 -6.12 -4.73
CA PHE A 313 5.81 -6.60 -5.01
C PHE A 313 6.35 -7.58 -3.96
N GLY A 314 5.78 -7.62 -2.75
CA GLY A 314 6.33 -8.37 -1.61
C GLY A 314 6.47 -9.88 -1.83
N THR A 315 5.62 -10.47 -2.68
CA THR A 315 5.70 -11.89 -3.08
C THR A 315 6.25 -12.11 -4.48
N GLY A 316 6.59 -11.04 -5.21
CA GLY A 316 7.13 -11.13 -6.57
C GLY A 316 6.09 -11.42 -7.67
N ASN A 317 4.84 -10.96 -7.52
CA ASN A 317 3.74 -11.25 -8.46
C ASN A 317 4.01 -10.81 -9.93
N ILE A 318 4.92 -9.85 -10.16
CA ILE A 318 5.31 -9.46 -11.53
C ILE A 318 6.10 -10.55 -12.25
N ALA A 319 6.97 -11.29 -11.56
CA ALA A 319 7.70 -12.38 -12.19
C ALA A 319 6.74 -13.49 -12.66
N SER A 320 5.67 -13.75 -11.89
CA SER A 320 4.60 -14.67 -12.29
C SER A 320 3.70 -14.12 -13.41
N LEU A 321 3.49 -12.79 -13.48
CA LEU A 321 2.77 -12.17 -14.59
C LEU A 321 3.56 -12.25 -15.89
N ASN A 322 4.87 -11.95 -15.84
CA ASN A 322 5.73 -11.99 -17.02
C ASN A 322 5.95 -13.42 -17.54
N SER A 323 5.84 -14.43 -16.68
CA SER A 323 6.01 -15.85 -17.05
C SER A 323 4.68 -16.60 -17.27
N PHE A 324 3.52 -15.98 -17.01
CA PHE A 324 2.17 -16.57 -17.13
C PHE A 324 2.10 -18.05 -16.73
N ASN A 325 2.61 -18.40 -15.54
CA ASN A 325 2.64 -19.80 -15.11
C ASN A 325 1.21 -20.33 -14.88
N PRO A 326 0.71 -21.32 -15.65
CA PRO A 326 -0.66 -21.82 -15.52
C PRO A 326 -0.93 -22.51 -14.18
N SER A 327 0.13 -22.89 -13.45
CA SER A 327 0.02 -23.62 -12.18
C SER A 327 -0.79 -22.87 -11.13
N PHE A 328 -0.76 -21.53 -11.13
CA PHE A 328 -1.55 -20.70 -10.19
C PHE A 328 -3.05 -20.90 -10.33
N LEU A 329 -3.50 -21.39 -11.48
CA LEU A 329 -4.90 -21.48 -11.85
C LEU A 329 -5.40 -22.91 -11.92
N ARG A 330 -4.57 -23.88 -11.53
CA ARG A 330 -4.84 -25.32 -11.65
C ARG A 330 -6.15 -25.77 -10.98
N LEU A 331 -6.55 -25.10 -9.89
CA LEU A 331 -7.81 -25.39 -9.20
C LEU A 331 -9.04 -24.85 -9.95
N PHE A 332 -8.88 -23.82 -10.77
CA PHE A 332 -9.96 -23.15 -11.49
C PHE A 332 -10.12 -23.66 -12.93
N LEU A 333 -9.00 -23.89 -13.61
CA LEU A 333 -8.95 -24.18 -15.03
C LEU A 333 -8.01 -25.36 -15.30
N THR A 334 -8.51 -26.34 -16.03
CA THR A 334 -7.72 -27.47 -16.57
C THR A 334 -7.34 -27.26 -18.03
N VAL A 335 -8.08 -26.41 -18.74
CA VAL A 335 -7.84 -26.05 -20.14
C VAL A 335 -7.30 -24.63 -20.21
N PHE A 336 -6.27 -24.42 -21.04
CA PHE A 336 -5.66 -23.11 -21.24
C PHE A 336 -6.68 -22.14 -21.86
N SER A 337 -6.93 -21.02 -21.18
CA SER A 337 -7.82 -19.96 -21.64
C SER A 337 -7.24 -18.59 -21.27
N PRO A 338 -6.51 -17.91 -22.18
CA PRO A 338 -5.64 -16.80 -21.81
C PRO A 338 -6.40 -15.62 -21.17
N PHE A 339 -7.60 -15.31 -21.67
CA PHE A 339 -8.40 -14.21 -21.14
C PHE A 339 -8.92 -14.48 -19.72
N THR A 340 -9.46 -15.68 -19.47
CA THR A 340 -9.93 -16.07 -18.14
C THR A 340 -8.76 -16.16 -17.16
N MET A 341 -7.61 -16.67 -17.61
CA MET A 341 -6.40 -16.74 -16.81
C MET A 341 -5.90 -15.35 -16.41
N ALA A 342 -5.85 -14.43 -17.36
CA ALA A 342 -5.50 -13.03 -17.09
C ALA A 342 -6.49 -12.38 -16.11
N ALA A 343 -7.80 -12.61 -16.27
CA ALA A 343 -8.81 -12.09 -15.36
C ALA A 343 -8.63 -12.59 -13.92
N LEU A 344 -8.37 -13.90 -13.72
CA LEU A 344 -8.12 -14.47 -12.39
C LEU A 344 -6.83 -13.92 -11.75
N LEU A 345 -5.78 -13.70 -12.54
CA LEU A 345 -4.55 -13.06 -12.06
C LEU A 345 -4.78 -11.59 -11.66
N ILE A 346 -5.58 -10.84 -12.42
CA ILE A 346 -5.97 -9.48 -12.04
C ILE A 346 -6.74 -9.49 -10.71
N VAL A 347 -7.67 -10.44 -10.52
CA VAL A 347 -8.39 -10.59 -9.24
C VAL A 347 -7.41 -10.91 -8.09
N LYS A 348 -6.46 -11.83 -8.30
CA LYS A 348 -5.43 -12.16 -7.29
C LYS A 348 -4.64 -10.92 -6.86
N ILE A 349 -4.24 -10.09 -7.82
CA ILE A 349 -3.48 -8.87 -7.61
C ILE A 349 -4.32 -7.77 -6.93
N ALA A 350 -5.61 -7.72 -7.22
CA ALA A 350 -6.54 -6.76 -6.63
C ALA A 350 -6.76 -6.99 -5.12
N ILE A 351 -6.63 -8.23 -4.65
CA ILE A 351 -6.98 -8.61 -3.27
C ILE A 351 -6.17 -7.83 -2.21
N PRO A 352 -4.82 -7.80 -2.22
CA PRO A 352 -4.06 -6.99 -1.25
C PRO A 352 -4.45 -5.51 -1.26
N PHE A 353 -4.77 -4.96 -2.44
CA PHE A 353 -5.13 -3.55 -2.61
C PHE A 353 -6.52 -3.27 -2.04
N ALA A 354 -7.44 -4.22 -2.21
CA ALA A 354 -8.75 -4.18 -1.57
C ALA A 354 -8.63 -4.19 -0.04
N LEU A 355 -7.76 -5.05 0.53
CA LEU A 355 -7.52 -5.08 1.98
C LEU A 355 -7.02 -3.75 2.53
N VAL A 356 -6.07 -3.10 1.84
CA VAL A 356 -5.62 -1.73 2.18
C VAL A 356 -6.80 -0.76 2.14
N SER A 357 -7.60 -0.83 1.08
CA SER A 357 -8.76 0.04 0.91
C SER A 357 -9.78 -0.13 2.04
N PHE A 358 -10.04 -1.36 2.52
CA PHE A 358 -10.90 -1.60 3.69
C PHE A 358 -10.31 -1.01 4.98
N ALA A 359 -9.01 -1.18 5.20
CA ALA A 359 -8.33 -0.63 6.37
C ALA A 359 -8.39 0.91 6.39
N TYR A 360 -8.13 1.58 5.27
CA TYR A 360 -8.23 3.04 5.17
C TYR A 360 -9.66 3.55 5.27
N THR A 361 -10.63 2.84 4.67
CA THR A 361 -12.05 3.18 4.83
C THR A 361 -12.49 3.06 6.29
N ALA A 362 -11.98 2.06 7.03
CA ALA A 362 -12.20 1.94 8.46
C ALA A 362 -11.63 3.14 9.23
N ILE A 363 -10.38 3.51 8.98
CA ILE A 363 -9.69 4.65 9.64
C ILE A 363 -10.41 5.98 9.36
N LEU A 364 -10.83 6.18 8.11
CA LEU A 364 -11.44 7.42 7.64
C LEU A 364 -12.96 7.41 7.77
N HIS A 365 -13.55 6.41 8.43
CA HIS A 365 -15.00 6.25 8.50
C HIS A 365 -15.71 7.51 9.00
N GLN A 366 -15.16 8.16 10.04
CA GLN A 366 -15.72 9.37 10.65
C GLN A 366 -15.50 10.63 9.79
N ASP A 367 -14.48 10.64 8.94
CA ASP A 367 -14.14 11.79 8.10
C ASP A 367 -14.68 11.61 6.68
N ARG A 368 -15.81 12.27 6.40
CA ARG A 368 -16.40 12.26 5.05
C ARG A 368 -15.46 12.75 3.96
N ARG A 369 -14.56 13.67 4.28
CA ARG A 369 -13.61 14.26 3.32
C ARG A 369 -12.31 13.46 3.26
N GLY A 370 -12.11 12.54 4.20
CA GLY A 370 -10.87 11.79 4.36
C GLY A 370 -10.49 10.99 3.12
N VAL A 371 -11.44 10.27 2.53
CA VAL A 371 -11.18 9.43 1.34
C VAL A 371 -10.82 10.28 0.11
N PRO A 372 -11.59 11.31 -0.28
CA PRO A 372 -11.20 12.21 -1.37
C PRO A 372 -9.84 12.90 -1.13
N ARG A 373 -9.61 13.44 0.08
CA ARG A 373 -8.36 14.15 0.40
C ARG A 373 -7.13 13.23 0.40
N LEU A 374 -7.27 12.01 0.94
CA LEU A 374 -6.23 10.98 0.87
C LEU A 374 -5.94 10.61 -0.58
N SER A 375 -6.98 10.46 -1.39
CA SER A 375 -6.84 10.10 -2.81
C SER A 375 -6.02 11.13 -3.59
N VAL A 376 -6.23 12.43 -3.32
CA VAL A 376 -5.42 13.51 -3.92
C VAL A 376 -3.95 13.39 -3.52
N LEU A 377 -3.65 13.17 -2.24
CA LEU A 377 -2.27 13.03 -1.75
C LEU A 377 -1.57 11.80 -2.34
N VAL A 378 -2.27 10.66 -2.40
CA VAL A 378 -1.75 9.43 -3.02
C VAL A 378 -1.46 9.68 -4.49
N LEU A 379 -2.38 10.33 -5.21
CA LEU A 379 -2.22 10.68 -6.62
C LEU A 379 -1.00 11.58 -6.86
N ILE A 380 -0.73 12.55 -5.97
CA ILE A 380 0.49 13.38 -6.02
C ILE A 380 1.75 12.51 -5.90
N ILE A 381 1.81 11.64 -4.88
CA ILE A 381 2.97 10.77 -4.64
C ILE A 381 3.19 9.83 -5.84
N THR A 382 2.15 9.13 -6.29
CA THR A 382 2.26 8.16 -7.38
C THR A 382 2.52 8.80 -8.73
N ASN A 383 2.00 10.01 -9.00
CA ASN A 383 2.34 10.73 -10.23
C ASN A 383 3.77 11.25 -10.21
N THR A 384 4.29 11.62 -9.05
CA THR A 384 5.72 11.98 -8.91
C THR A 384 6.59 10.75 -9.15
N MET A 385 6.19 9.56 -8.67
CA MET A 385 6.86 8.30 -9.03
C MET A 385 6.80 8.02 -10.54
N ALA A 386 5.62 8.16 -11.16
CA ALA A 386 5.44 7.97 -12.60
C ALA A 386 6.30 8.94 -13.42
N MET A 387 6.41 10.20 -12.98
CA MET A 387 7.30 11.19 -13.59
C MET A 387 8.78 10.76 -13.52
N ASN A 388 9.23 10.18 -12.41
CA ASN A 388 10.58 9.61 -12.33
C ASN A 388 10.76 8.46 -13.33
N PHE A 389 9.79 7.54 -13.43
CA PHE A 389 9.86 6.46 -14.41
C PHE A 389 9.84 6.95 -15.86
N PHE A 390 9.12 8.05 -16.14
CA PHE A 390 9.12 8.67 -17.46
C PHE A 390 10.52 9.14 -17.85
N PHE A 391 11.27 9.75 -16.93
CA PHE A 391 12.67 10.14 -17.18
C PHE A 391 13.64 8.95 -17.24
N PHE A 392 13.27 7.81 -16.68
CA PHE A 392 14.04 6.56 -16.76
C PHE A 392 13.60 5.64 -17.90
N LEU A 393 12.72 6.09 -18.79
CA LEU A 393 12.42 5.37 -20.02
C LEU A 393 13.70 5.20 -20.84
N LYS A 394 13.88 3.98 -21.34
CA LYS A 394 15.03 3.63 -22.16
C LYS A 394 14.57 3.48 -23.60
N ASP A 395 15.21 4.21 -24.50
CA ASP A 395 15.00 4.10 -25.94
C ASP A 395 16.05 3.20 -26.62
N ASP A 396 17.12 2.86 -25.89
CA ASP A 396 18.24 2.03 -26.35
C ASP A 396 18.53 0.87 -25.37
N GLY A 397 19.14 -0.20 -25.87
CA GLY A 397 19.52 -1.38 -25.09
C GLY A 397 18.80 -2.65 -25.54
N SER A 398 18.64 -3.61 -24.64
CA SER A 398 17.89 -4.84 -24.96
C SER A 398 16.39 -4.56 -25.03
N TRP A 399 15.66 -5.29 -25.89
CA TRP A 399 14.19 -5.23 -25.95
C TRP A 399 13.53 -5.49 -24.59
N LEU A 400 14.16 -6.33 -23.76
CA LEU A 400 13.70 -6.60 -22.39
C LEU A 400 13.82 -5.36 -21.51
N ASP A 401 14.95 -4.65 -21.57
CA ASP A 401 15.17 -3.43 -20.78
C ASP A 401 14.20 -2.31 -21.17
N ILE A 402 13.99 -2.14 -22.49
CA ILE A 402 13.02 -1.19 -23.04
C ILE A 402 11.61 -1.55 -22.52
N GLY A 403 11.20 -2.82 -22.68
CA GLY A 403 9.90 -3.31 -22.22
C GLY A 403 9.69 -3.18 -20.71
N MET A 404 10.72 -3.44 -19.89
CA MET A 404 10.65 -3.26 -18.43
C MET A 404 10.51 -1.78 -18.04
N SER A 405 11.23 -0.87 -18.70
CA SER A 405 11.12 0.57 -18.41
C SER A 405 9.71 1.09 -18.70
N ILE A 406 9.13 0.69 -19.84
CA ILE A 406 7.74 1.03 -20.23
C ILE A 406 6.74 0.41 -19.25
N SER A 407 6.94 -0.86 -18.89
CA SER A 407 6.05 -1.57 -17.96
C SER A 407 6.03 -0.92 -16.58
N ASN A 408 7.19 -0.53 -16.04
CA ASN A 408 7.29 0.14 -14.74
C ASN A 408 6.56 1.49 -14.74
N TYR A 409 6.71 2.27 -15.81
CA TYR A 409 5.99 3.52 -15.99
C TYR A 409 4.46 3.29 -16.01
N LEU A 410 3.98 2.35 -16.84
CA LEU A 410 2.55 2.04 -16.95
C LEU A 410 1.97 1.47 -15.65
N ILE A 411 2.69 0.59 -14.96
CA ILE A 411 2.27 0.05 -13.66
C ILE A 411 2.11 1.18 -12.65
N SER A 412 3.07 2.12 -12.57
CA SER A 412 2.95 3.26 -11.66
C SER A 412 1.74 4.15 -11.99
N LEU A 413 1.49 4.40 -13.28
CA LEU A 413 0.36 5.22 -13.73
C LEU A 413 -0.99 4.53 -13.42
N PHE A 414 -1.16 3.27 -13.83
CA PHE A 414 -2.39 2.53 -13.61
C PHE A 414 -2.64 2.20 -12.13
N ALA A 415 -1.59 1.97 -11.34
CA ALA A 415 -1.73 1.75 -9.90
C ALA A 415 -2.44 2.92 -9.21
N SER A 416 -2.14 4.17 -9.59
CA SER A 416 -2.79 5.35 -9.02
C SER A 416 -4.31 5.37 -9.25
N LEU A 417 -4.73 5.13 -10.49
CA LEU A 417 -6.15 5.06 -10.87
C LEU A 417 -6.83 3.86 -10.21
N PHE A 418 -6.15 2.72 -10.18
CA PHE A 418 -6.69 1.50 -9.59
C PHE A 418 -6.92 1.65 -8.08
N ILE A 419 -5.98 2.27 -7.35
CA ILE A 419 -6.13 2.61 -5.92
C ILE A 419 -7.31 3.58 -5.73
N PHE A 420 -7.41 4.63 -6.55
CA PHE A 420 -8.51 5.59 -6.48
C PHE A 420 -9.87 4.90 -6.61
N LEU A 421 -10.03 4.06 -7.64
CA LEU A 421 -11.27 3.32 -7.91
C LEU A 421 -11.60 2.33 -6.78
N LEU A 422 -10.60 1.58 -6.31
CA LEU A 422 -10.79 0.65 -5.19
C LEU A 422 -11.18 1.37 -3.90
N LEU A 423 -10.50 2.46 -3.56
CA LEU A 423 -10.79 3.18 -2.32
C LEU A 423 -12.21 3.76 -2.32
N HIS A 424 -12.64 4.35 -3.44
CA HIS A 424 -14.02 4.86 -3.56
C HIS A 424 -15.05 3.73 -3.63
N GLY A 425 -14.78 2.67 -4.39
CA GLY A 425 -15.66 1.50 -4.48
C GLY A 425 -15.85 0.80 -3.14
N VAL A 426 -14.76 0.61 -2.39
CA VAL A 426 -14.81 0.06 -1.03
C VAL A 426 -15.50 1.00 -0.05
N ASN A 427 -15.27 2.32 -0.13
CA ASN A 427 -15.98 3.29 0.70
C ASN A 427 -17.50 3.23 0.51
N LEU A 428 -17.98 2.89 -0.69
CA LEU A 428 -19.38 2.64 -0.97
C LEU A 428 -19.85 1.26 -0.49
N LEU A 429 -19.07 0.21 -0.72
CA LEU A 429 -19.45 -1.19 -0.45
C LEU A 429 -19.36 -1.56 1.04
N PHE A 430 -18.34 -1.07 1.74
CA PHE A 430 -18.00 -1.46 3.11
C PHE A 430 -19.10 -1.19 4.15
N PRO A 431 -19.88 -0.09 4.10
CA PRO A 431 -21.01 0.12 5.01
C PRO A 431 -22.28 -0.67 4.64
N VAL A 432 -22.40 -1.23 3.43
CA VAL A 432 -23.65 -1.80 2.91
C VAL A 432 -24.00 -3.12 3.60
N LYS A 433 -25.26 -3.26 4.01
CA LYS A 433 -25.87 -4.52 4.46
C LYS A 433 -26.74 -5.11 3.37
N PHE A 434 -26.65 -6.43 3.20
CA PHE A 434 -27.45 -7.15 2.19
C PHE A 434 -28.96 -6.95 2.37
N ILE A 435 -29.44 -6.91 3.61
CA ILE A 435 -30.87 -6.69 3.93
C ILE A 435 -31.37 -5.32 3.46
N ASP A 436 -30.51 -4.30 3.50
CA ASP A 436 -30.89 -2.94 3.09
C ASP A 436 -30.93 -2.82 1.57
N LEU A 437 -30.04 -3.53 0.87
CA LEU A 437 -30.04 -3.63 -0.58
C LEU A 437 -31.30 -4.34 -1.10
N THR A 438 -31.69 -5.46 -0.50
CA THR A 438 -32.90 -6.20 -0.88
C THR A 438 -34.17 -5.38 -0.66
N ARG A 439 -34.25 -4.65 0.47
CA ARG A 439 -35.34 -3.69 0.73
C ARG A 439 -35.36 -2.54 -0.28
N TRP A 440 -34.20 -2.01 -0.66
CA TRP A 440 -34.12 -0.95 -1.67
C TRP A 440 -34.60 -1.43 -3.03
N VAL A 441 -34.17 -2.62 -3.47
CA VAL A 441 -34.62 -3.23 -4.74
C VAL A 441 -36.12 -3.48 -4.72
N GLN A 442 -36.65 -3.99 -3.60
CA GLN A 442 -38.10 -4.22 -3.45
C GLN A 442 -38.88 -2.90 -3.58
N ASN A 443 -38.45 -1.86 -2.87
CA ASN A 443 -39.07 -0.54 -2.95
C ASN A 443 -39.03 0.08 -4.37
N GLN A 444 -37.99 -0.20 -5.16
CA GLN A 444 -37.93 0.25 -6.56
C GLN A 444 -38.91 -0.52 -7.45
N LYS A 445 -39.05 -1.83 -7.24
CA LYS A 445 -40.07 -2.63 -7.94
C LYS A 445 -41.47 -2.14 -7.61
N ASP A 446 -41.74 -1.86 -6.34
CA ASP A 446 -43.04 -1.36 -5.90
C ASP A 446 -43.35 0.02 -6.49
N ARG A 447 -42.34 0.90 -6.66
CA ARG A 447 -42.49 2.20 -7.34
C ARG A 447 -42.68 2.12 -8.85
N ALA A 448 -42.14 1.09 -9.49
CA ALA A 448 -42.30 0.87 -10.94
C ALA A 448 -43.64 0.18 -11.28
N ALA A 449 -44.31 -0.39 -10.27
CA ALA A 449 -45.62 -1.03 -10.40
C ALA A 449 -46.80 -0.07 -10.15
N VAL A 450 -46.52 1.16 -9.69
CA VAL A 450 -47.46 2.28 -9.56
C VAL A 450 -47.24 3.24 -10.72
#